data_AF-A0A2M6X0Z0-F1
#
_entry.id   AF-A0A2M6X0Z0-F1
#
_cell.length_a   1.000
_cell.length_b   1.000
_cell.length_c   1.000
_cell.angle_alpha   90.00
_cell.angle_beta   90.00
_cell.angle_gamma   90.00
#
_symmetry.space_group_name_H-M   'P 1'
#
loop_
_entity.id
_entity.type
_entity.pdbx_description
1 polymer ?
#
loop_
_entity_poly.entity_id
_entity_poly.type
_entity_poly.pdbx_seq_one_letter_code
_entity_poly.pdbx_strand_id
1 'polypeptide(L)'
;MRGFFGFLKNYNVIGLVIAVIVGGKLNELVSSLVDDLIVPVILNPVLVSTGAQNIRELNYNGVLYGKVIASLIDFLVIAIIVYLFAKFVLKEQEVSKK
;
A
#
# COMPACT_ATOMS: atom_id res chain seq x y z
N MET A 1 -36.00 -12.66 2.00
CA MET A 1 -34.68 -13.34 1.88
C MET A 1 -34.40 -13.89 0.48
N ARG A 2 -35.25 -14.74 -0.13
CA ARG A 2 -34.98 -15.32 -1.47
C ARG A 2 -34.87 -14.29 -2.61
N GLY A 3 -35.72 -13.27 -2.62
CA GLY A 3 -35.68 -12.21 -3.65
C GLY A 3 -34.41 -11.35 -3.60
N PHE A 4 -33.86 -11.12 -2.41
CA PHE A 4 -32.63 -10.36 -2.23
C PHE A 4 -31.39 -11.12 -2.72
N PHE A 5 -31.29 -12.43 -2.43
CA PHE A 5 -30.22 -13.28 -2.97
C PHE A 5 -30.27 -13.37 -4.50
N GLY A 6 -31.48 -13.45 -5.07
CA GLY A 6 -31.67 -13.39 -6.52
C GLY A 6 -31.19 -12.07 -7.13
N PHE A 7 -31.51 -10.94 -6.48
CA PHE A 7 -31.00 -9.62 -6.86
C PHE A 7 -29.47 -9.55 -6.83
N LEU A 8 -28.83 -9.94 -5.74
CA LEU A 8 -27.36 -9.91 -5.63
C LEU A 8 -26.66 -10.75 -6.70
N LYS A 9 -27.27 -11.89 -7.07
CA LYS A 9 -26.77 -12.77 -8.14
C LYS A 9 -26.98 -12.16 -9.53
N ASN A 10 -28.14 -11.56 -9.79
CA ASN A 10 -28.46 -10.95 -11.09
C ASN A 10 -27.58 -9.74 -11.42
N TYR A 11 -27.12 -9.01 -10.41
CA TYR A 11 -26.28 -7.82 -10.59
C TYR A 11 -24.78 -8.10 -10.38
N ASN A 12 -24.35 -9.37 -10.30
CA ASN A 12 -22.95 -9.76 -10.03
C ASN A 12 -22.31 -9.08 -8.79
N VAL A 13 -23.12 -8.57 -7.87
CA VAL A 13 -22.67 -7.78 -6.70
C VAL A 13 -21.83 -8.64 -5.76
N ILE A 14 -22.10 -9.95 -5.71
CA ILE A 14 -21.37 -10.89 -4.87
C ILE A 14 -19.88 -10.91 -5.24
N GLY A 15 -19.55 -10.93 -6.53
CA GLY A 15 -18.16 -10.91 -6.99
C GLY A 15 -17.47 -9.59 -6.67
N LEU A 16 -18.17 -8.46 -6.84
CA LEU A 16 -17.66 -7.14 -6.50
C LEU A 16 -17.37 -7.03 -4.99
N VAL A 17 -18.28 -7.48 -4.14
CA VAL A 17 -18.12 -7.44 -2.68
C VAL A 17 -16.92 -8.27 -2.23
N ILE A 18 -16.73 -9.47 -2.79
CA ILE A 18 -15.57 -10.30 -2.48
C ILE A 18 -14.28 -9.59 -2.91
N ALA A 19 -14.25 -9.03 -4.12
CA ALA A 19 -13.08 -8.31 -4.63
C ALA A 19 -12.73 -7.09 -3.76
N VAL A 20 -13.72 -6.33 -3.31
CA VAL A 20 -13.51 -5.14 -2.46
C VAL A 20 -13.00 -5.54 -1.07
N ILE A 21 -13.59 -6.57 -0.44
CA ILE A 21 -13.18 -7.02 0.90
C ILE A 21 -11.75 -7.60 0.86
N VAL A 22 -11.46 -8.46 -0.11
CA VAL A 22 -10.13 -9.06 -0.28
C VAL A 22 -9.12 -7.98 -0.65
N GLY A 23 -9.46 -7.05 -1.55
CA GLY A 23 -8.62 -5.91 -1.92
C GLY A 23 -8.28 -5.01 -0.73
N GLY A 24 -9.27 -4.72 0.13
CA GLY A 24 -9.05 -3.95 1.36
C GLY A 24 -8.08 -4.65 2.33
N LYS A 25 -8.24 -5.97 2.53
CA LYS A 25 -7.35 -6.75 3.39
C LYS A 25 -5.94 -6.92 2.84
N LEU A 26 -5.81 -7.10 1.52
CA LEU A 26 -4.50 -7.12 0.87
C LEU A 26 -3.81 -5.75 0.97
N ASN A 27 -4.55 -4.65 0.83
CA ASN A 27 -4.00 -3.32 1.03
C ASN A 27 -3.48 -3.12 2.47
N GLU A 28 -4.26 -3.50 3.48
CA GLU A 28 -3.82 -3.47 4.89
C GLU A 28 -2.53 -4.28 5.11
N LEU A 29 -2.44 -5.48 4.53
CA LEU A 29 -1.27 -6.35 4.64
C LEU A 29 -0.04 -5.76 3.96
N VAL A 30 -0.19 -5.17 2.77
CA VAL A 30 0.93 -4.53 2.08
C VAL A 30 1.38 -3.29 2.85
N SER A 31 0.44 -2.46 3.32
CA SER A 31 0.75 -1.30 4.15
C SER A 31 1.48 -1.68 5.43
N SER A 32 1.05 -2.72 6.16
CA SER A 32 1.77 -3.14 7.37
C SER A 32 3.17 -3.67 7.06
N LEU A 33 3.37 -4.40 5.96
CA LEU A 33 4.71 -4.81 5.53
C LEU A 33 5.60 -3.61 5.21
N VAL A 34 5.05 -2.56 4.60
CA VAL A 34 5.82 -1.35 4.31
C VAL A 34 6.13 -0.58 5.58
N ASP A 35 5.10 -0.24 6.35
CA ASP A 35 5.20 0.63 7.53
C ASP A 35 5.97 -0.02 8.67
N ASP A 36 5.79 -1.33 8.91
CA ASP A 36 6.37 -2.03 10.06
C ASP A 36 7.74 -2.64 9.77
N LEU A 37 8.07 -2.95 8.50
CA LEU A 37 9.35 -3.58 8.15
C LEU A 37 10.24 -2.70 7.27
N ILE A 38 9.69 -2.09 6.22
CA ILE A 38 10.52 -1.41 5.21
C ILE A 38 10.86 0.01 5.64
N VAL A 39 9.87 0.79 6.09
CA VAL A 39 10.05 2.15 6.59
C VAL A 39 11.12 2.18 7.69
N PRO A 40 11.07 1.41 8.79
CA PRO A 40 12.11 1.47 9.81
C PRO A 40 13.48 1.02 9.29
N VAL A 41 13.56 0.07 8.36
CA VAL A 41 14.85 -0.41 7.81
C VAL A 41 15.47 0.60 6.84
N ILE A 42 14.67 1.35 6.08
CA ILE A 42 15.16 2.34 5.11
C ILE A 42 15.29 3.74 5.72
N LEU A 43 14.31 4.16 6.53
CA LEU A 43 14.29 5.50 7.13
C LEU A 43 15.19 5.62 8.36
N ASN A 44 15.36 4.61 9.22
CA ASN A 44 16.29 4.75 10.35
C ASN A 44 17.74 5.08 9.91
N PRO A 45 18.34 4.42 8.91
CA PRO A 45 19.68 4.80 8.47
C PRO A 45 19.71 6.16 7.76
N VAL A 46 18.66 6.55 7.03
CA VAL A 46 18.58 7.86 6.38
C VAL A 46 18.39 9.01 7.40
N LEU A 47 17.56 8.80 8.43
CA LEU A 47 17.33 9.75 9.53
C LEU A 47 18.57 9.92 10.40
N VAL A 48 19.31 8.85 10.67
CA VAL A 48 20.59 8.90 11.41
C VAL A 48 21.68 9.62 10.60
N SER A 49 21.72 9.44 9.27
CA SER A 49 22.72 10.07 8.40
C SER A 49 22.53 11.58 8.16
N THR A 50 21.33 12.11 8.43
CA THR A 50 20.96 13.52 8.13
C THR A 50 20.87 14.41 9.37
N GLY A 51 21.07 13.87 10.58
CA GLY A 51 21.03 14.63 11.84
C GLY A 51 19.65 15.21 12.21
N ALA A 52 18.66 15.02 11.36
CA ALA A 52 17.28 15.42 11.58
C ALA A 52 16.54 14.23 12.20
N GLN A 53 16.42 14.23 13.53
CA GLN A 53 15.59 13.24 14.23
C GLN A 53 14.13 13.23 13.74
N ASN A 54 13.68 14.27 13.03
CA ASN A 54 12.41 14.28 12.32
C ASN A 54 12.44 15.20 11.08
N ILE A 55 12.49 14.64 9.86
CA ILE A 55 12.12 15.39 8.65
C ILE A 55 10.71 15.98 8.80
N ARG A 56 9.86 15.32 9.58
CA ARG A 56 8.50 15.72 9.95
C ARG A 56 8.41 16.96 10.85
N GLU A 57 9.49 17.36 11.52
CA GLU A 57 9.55 18.54 12.39
C GLU A 57 10.17 19.76 11.69
N LEU A 58 10.66 19.63 10.45
CA LEU A 58 11.07 20.78 9.66
C LEU A 58 9.84 21.65 9.35
N ASN A 59 9.73 22.70 10.14
CA ASN A 59 8.70 23.70 10.08
C ASN A 59 9.34 25.02 9.63
N TYR A 60 8.90 25.55 8.50
CA TYR A 60 9.24 26.90 8.07
C TYR A 60 7.97 27.74 8.23
N ASN A 61 7.97 28.63 9.23
CA ASN A 61 6.91 29.62 9.46
C ASN A 61 5.49 29.05 9.70
N GLY A 62 5.37 27.88 10.35
CA GLY A 62 4.08 27.25 10.68
C GLY A 62 3.58 26.24 9.65
N VAL A 63 4.29 26.06 8.53
CA VAL A 63 3.95 25.08 7.49
C VAL A 63 4.84 23.85 7.62
N LEU A 64 4.23 22.71 8.00
CA LEU A 64 4.87 21.40 8.08
C LEU A 64 5.11 20.79 6.69
N TYR A 65 6.02 21.37 5.91
CA TYR A 65 6.43 20.79 4.61
C TYR A 65 7.04 19.39 4.78
N GLY A 66 7.68 19.14 5.92
CA GLY A 66 8.24 17.85 6.29
C GLY A 66 7.24 16.69 6.26
N LYS A 67 5.97 16.94 6.64
CA LYS A 67 4.93 15.91 6.63
C LYS A 67 4.51 15.52 5.21
N VAL A 68 4.40 16.51 4.32
CA VAL A 68 4.03 16.28 2.92
C VAL A 68 5.13 15.49 2.20
N ILE A 69 6.39 15.89 2.39
CA ILE A 69 7.54 15.20 1.80
C ILE A 69 7.64 13.76 2.32
N ALA A 70 7.46 13.54 3.63
CA ALA A 70 7.42 12.21 4.20
C ALA A 70 6.31 11.35 3.55
N SER A 71 5.09 11.89 3.44
CA SER A 71 3.99 11.13 2.82
C SER A 71 4.21 10.82 1.34
N LEU A 72 4.94 11.67 0.60
CA LEU A 72 5.32 11.39 -0.79
C LEU A 72 6.35 10.26 -0.89
N ILE A 73 7.32 10.23 0.03
CA ILE A 73 8.30 9.14 0.10
C ILE A 73 7.59 7.83 0.47
N ASP A 74 6.71 7.86 1.47
CA ASP A 74 5.92 6.70 1.89
C ASP A 74 5.10 6.14 0.71
N PHE A 75 4.44 7.01 -0.06
CA PHE A 75 3.71 6.62 -1.27
C PHE A 75 4.60 5.95 -2.33
N LEU A 76 5.77 6.51 -2.61
CA LEU A 76 6.71 5.95 -3.59
C LEU A 76 7.21 4.56 -3.17
N VAL A 77 7.50 4.37 -1.89
CA VAL A 77 7.93 3.07 -1.35
C VAL A 77 6.83 2.03 -1.48
N ILE A 78 5.60 2.36 -1.08
CA ILE A 78 4.44 1.46 -1.24
C ILE A 78 4.22 1.10 -2.71
N ALA A 79 4.28 2.09 -3.61
CA ALA A 79 4.11 1.87 -5.05
C ALA A 79 5.15 0.89 -5.62
N ILE A 80 6.42 1.00 -5.22
CA ILE A 80 7.49 0.08 -5.64
C ILE A 80 7.23 -1.34 -5.12
N ILE A 81 6.79 -1.49 -3.88
CA ILE A 81 6.53 -2.79 -3.27
C ILE A 81 5.33 -3.48 -3.92
N VAL A 82 4.23 -2.75 -4.11
CA VAL A 82 3.06 -3.26 -4.84
C VAL A 82 3.46 -3.68 -6.25
N TYR A 83 4.28 -2.88 -6.94
CA TYR A 83 4.79 -3.23 -8.27
C TYR A 83 5.63 -4.52 -8.24
N LEU A 84 6.54 -4.68 -7.28
CA LEU A 84 7.34 -5.90 -7.14
C LEU A 84 6.44 -7.09 -6.82
N PHE A 85 5.51 -6.95 -5.89
CA PHE A 85 4.55 -8.01 -5.53
C PHE A 85 3.72 -8.44 -6.74
N ALA A 86 3.13 -7.49 -7.45
CA ALA A 86 2.38 -7.75 -8.68
C ALA A 86 3.28 -8.43 -9.73
N LYS A 87 4.53 -7.97 -9.89
CA LYS A 87 5.50 -8.59 -10.79
C LYS A 87 5.81 -10.03 -10.40
N PHE A 88 5.99 -10.34 -9.12
CA PHE A 88 6.23 -11.72 -8.66
C PHE A 88 5.02 -12.62 -8.93
N VAL A 89 3.82 -12.17 -8.59
CA VAL A 89 2.56 -12.93 -8.79
C VAL A 89 2.25 -13.12 -10.29
N LEU A 90 2.43 -12.08 -11.10
CA LEU A 90 2.13 -12.12 -12.54
C LEU A 90 3.22 -12.86 -13.34
N LYS A 91 4.47 -12.89 -12.88
CA LYS A 91 5.55 -13.62 -13.55
C LYS A 91 5.30 -15.14 -13.60
N GLU A 92 4.48 -15.68 -12.69
CA GLU A 92 4.05 -17.07 -12.72
C GLU A 92 3.08 -17.37 -13.87
N GLN A 93 2.37 -16.36 -14.39
CA GLN A 93 1.40 -16.53 -15.49
C GLN A 93 2.08 -16.59 -16.87
N GLU A 94 3.34 -16.15 -17.01
CA GLU A 94 4.08 -16.21 -18.29
C GLU A 94 4.83 -17.54 -18.51
N VAL A 95 4.87 -18.46 -17.54
CA VAL A 95 5.69 -19.70 -17.65
C VAL A 95 4.88 -20.96 -17.99
N SER A 96 3.56 -20.86 -18.15
CA SER A 96 2.73 -21.99 -18.63
C SER A 96 2.00 -21.69 -19.96
N LYS A 97 2.70 -21.04 -20.90
CA LYS A 97 2.42 -21.24 -22.33
C LYS A 97 3.50 -22.14 -22.93
N LYS A 98 3.45 -23.42 -22.56
CA LYS A 98 3.90 -24.54 -23.38
C LYS A 98 2.94 -25.70 -23.15
#